data_AF-A0A7S2ZG49-F1
#
_entry.id   AF-A0A7S2ZG49-F1
#
_cell.length_a   1.000
_cell.length_b   1.000
_cell.length_c   1.000
_cell.angle_alpha   90.00
_cell.angle_beta   90.00
_cell.angle_gamma   90.00
#
_symmetry.space_group_name_H-M   'P 1'
#
loop_
_entity.id
_entity.type
_entity.pdbx_description
1 polymer ?
#
loop_
_entity_poly.entity_id
_entity_poly.type
_entity_poly.pdbx_seq_one_letter_code
_entity_poly.pdbx_strand_id
1 'polypeptide(L)'
;YALRIFVMAFTKKDKPLRQDKPMGTAYAKSSQVHQIRKEMVNIVREESTGCDIKELVNKFIHHDSIAKEIEKTCSKIYRLHEVHLRKVMSALESFEEFSLVKPRPELRF
;
A
#
# COMPACT_ATOMS: atom_id res chain seq x y z
N TYR A 1 -9.33 14.44 -14.80
CA TYR A 1 -8.65 14.86 -13.56
C TYR A 1 -7.50 13.91 -13.30
N ALA A 2 -6.32 14.41 -12.93
CA ALA A 2 -5.25 13.55 -12.42
C ALA A 2 -5.35 13.49 -10.90
N LEU A 3 -5.35 12.28 -10.34
CA LEU A 3 -5.38 12.05 -8.89
C LEU A 3 -4.11 11.33 -8.45
N ARG A 4 -3.51 11.80 -7.35
CA ARG A 4 -2.41 11.13 -6.66
C ARG A 4 -3.00 10.44 -5.43
N ILE A 5 -3.04 9.11 -5.49
CA ILE A 5 -3.60 8.25 -4.44
C ILE A 5 -2.45 7.65 -3.64
N PHE A 6 -2.58 7.67 -2.31
CA PHE A 6 -1.58 7.15 -1.39
C PHE A 6 -2.14 5.94 -0.66
N VAL A 7 -1.54 4.79 -0.92
CA VAL A 7 -1.85 3.53 -0.24
C VAL A 7 -0.73 3.21 0.76
N MET A 8 -1.11 2.78 1.95
CA MET A 8 -0.20 2.23 2.95
C MET A 8 -0.64 0.83 3.35
N ALA A 9 0.32 -0.02 3.66
CA ALA A 9 0.07 -1.40 4.09
C ALA A 9 1.17 -1.84 5.06
N PHE A 10 0.80 -2.66 6.04
CA PHE A 10 1.74 -3.18 7.02
C PHE A 10 1.94 -4.69 6.86
N THR A 11 3.18 -5.16 7.06
CA THR A 11 3.49 -6.59 7.00
C THR A 11 2.96 -7.28 8.24
N LYS A 12 2.12 -8.30 8.04
CA LYS A 12 1.59 -9.08 9.16
C LYS A 12 2.68 -9.96 9.70
N LYS A 13 2.83 -9.94 11.01
CA LYS A 13 3.69 -10.88 11.70
C LYS A 13 3.05 -12.26 11.70
N ASP A 14 3.73 -13.20 11.08
CA ASP A 14 3.30 -14.59 11.07
C ASP A 14 3.36 -15.13 12.51
N LYS A 15 2.22 -15.63 13.01
CA LYS A 15 2.19 -16.40 14.25
C LYS A 15 3.10 -17.62 14.04
N PRO A 16 4.11 -17.84 14.88
CA PRO A 16 5.00 -18.98 14.68
C PRO A 16 4.21 -20.27 14.79
N LEU A 17 4.53 -21.26 13.94
CA LEU A 17 3.96 -22.62 14.04
C LEU A 17 4.32 -23.31 15.36
N ARG A 18 5.38 -22.83 16.03
CA ARG A 18 5.85 -23.27 17.35
C ARG A 18 5.70 -22.12 18.34
N GLN A 19 4.90 -22.30 19.39
CA GLN A 19 4.66 -21.28 20.42
C GLN A 19 5.95 -20.82 21.12
N ASP A 20 7.00 -21.65 21.06
CA ASP A 20 8.24 -21.46 21.81
C ASP A 20 9.21 -20.44 21.19
N LYS A 21 9.01 -20.01 19.94
CA LYS A 21 9.90 -19.03 19.30
C LYS A 21 9.12 -17.93 18.57
N PRO A 22 8.75 -16.83 19.26
CA PRO A 22 8.25 -15.66 18.58
C PRO A 22 9.37 -15.09 17.69
N MET A 23 9.15 -15.07 16.38
CA MET A 23 10.00 -14.27 15.48
C MET A 23 9.86 -12.81 15.91
N GLY A 24 10.94 -12.06 16.17
CA GLY A 24 10.82 -10.67 16.63
C GLY A 24 10.26 -9.74 15.55
N THR A 25 10.66 -9.99 14.30
CA THR A 25 10.56 -9.07 13.17
C THR A 25 9.81 -9.67 11.99
N ALA A 26 8.99 -8.87 11.29
CA ALA A 26 8.22 -9.27 10.11
C ALA A 26 8.60 -8.40 8.89
N TYR A 27 9.85 -8.52 8.44
CA TYR A 27 10.35 -7.76 7.30
C TYR A 27 10.14 -8.53 5.99
N ALA A 28 9.61 -7.84 4.99
CA ALA A 28 9.59 -8.33 3.61
C ALA A 28 10.95 -8.05 2.93
N LYS A 29 11.38 -8.95 2.05
CA LYS A 29 12.58 -8.71 1.22
C LYS A 29 12.31 -7.57 0.23
N SER A 30 13.35 -6.86 -0.19
CA SER A 30 13.25 -5.73 -1.13
C SER A 30 12.58 -6.09 -2.46
N SER A 31 12.79 -7.33 -2.95
CA SER A 31 12.13 -7.86 -4.14
C SER A 31 10.62 -8.02 -3.95
N GLN A 32 10.20 -8.54 -2.80
CA GLN A 32 8.78 -8.69 -2.44
C GLN A 32 8.11 -7.33 -2.31
N VAL A 33 8.80 -6.33 -1.75
CA VAL A 33 8.28 -4.95 -1.65
C VAL A 33 7.99 -4.35 -3.02
N HIS A 34 8.88 -4.55 -4.01
CA HIS A 34 8.63 -4.09 -5.38
C HIS A 34 7.44 -4.77 -6.03
N GLN A 35 7.31 -6.09 -5.86
CA GLN A 35 6.17 -6.84 -6.37
C GLN A 35 4.85 -6.38 -5.75
N ILE A 36 4.82 -6.20 -4.42
CA ILE A 36 3.64 -5.69 -3.69
C ILE A 36 3.25 -4.30 -4.21
N ARG A 37 4.22 -3.40 -4.40
CA ARG A 37 3.94 -2.05 -4.92
C ARG A 37 3.39 -2.08 -6.35
N LYS A 38 3.90 -2.97 -7.20
CA LYS A 38 3.40 -3.12 -8.57
C LYS A 38 1.95 -3.59 -8.59
N GLU A 39 1.62 -4.61 -7.80
CA GLU A 39 0.26 -5.13 -7.67
C GLU A 39 -0.70 -4.10 -7.08
N MET A 40 -0.30 -3.36 -6.04
CA MET A 40 -1.11 -2.28 -5.46
C MET A 40 -1.45 -1.20 -6.50
N VAL A 41 -0.46 -0.76 -7.28
CA VAL A 41 -0.68 0.26 -8.31
C VAL A 41 -1.61 -0.25 -9.40
N ASN A 42 -1.50 -1.52 -9.80
CA ASN A 42 -2.39 -2.12 -10.80
C ASN A 42 -3.84 -2.13 -10.33
N ILE A 43 -4.12 -2.64 -9.13
CA ILE A 43 -5.48 -2.70 -8.57
C ILE A 43 -6.08 -1.30 -8.43
N VAL A 44 -5.33 -0.36 -7.86
CA VAL A 44 -5.82 1.02 -7.70
C VAL A 44 -6.08 1.68 -9.06
N ARG A 45 -5.27 1.38 -10.08
CA ARG A 45 -5.47 1.90 -11.44
C ARG A 45 -6.74 1.33 -12.08
N GLU A 46 -6.94 0.02 -12.00
CA GLU A 46 -8.14 -0.63 -12.53
C GLU A 46 -9.40 -0.07 -11.87
N GLU A 47 -9.42 0.01 -10.54
CA GLU A 47 -10.56 0.54 -9.76
C GLU A 47 -10.84 2.03 -9.97
N SER A 48 -9.82 2.83 -10.29
CA SER A 48 -9.96 4.28 -10.50
C SER A 48 -10.23 4.69 -11.95
N THR A 49 -9.86 3.86 -12.93
CA THR A 49 -10.11 4.18 -14.36
C THR A 49 -11.58 4.14 -14.75
N GLY A 50 -12.39 3.34 -14.04
CA GLY A 50 -13.81 3.16 -14.35
C GLY A 50 -14.79 4.05 -13.57
N CYS A 51 -14.31 4.92 -12.66
CA CYS A 51 -15.17 5.63 -11.71
C CYS A 51 -14.97 7.15 -11.74
N ASP A 52 -16.09 7.87 -11.59
CA ASP A 52 -16.08 9.30 -11.35
C ASP A 52 -15.62 9.65 -9.93
N ILE A 53 -15.20 10.90 -9.70
CA ILE A 53 -14.69 11.37 -8.40
C ILE A 53 -15.68 11.10 -7.25
N LYS A 54 -16.99 11.27 -7.49
CA LYS A 54 -18.02 11.04 -6.48
C LYS A 54 -18.10 9.57 -6.06
N GLU A 55 -18.03 8.67 -7.02
CA GLU A 55 -18.07 7.22 -6.77
C GLU A 55 -16.78 6.75 -6.10
N LEU A 56 -15.64 7.30 -6.52
CA LEU A 56 -14.34 6.99 -5.94
C LEU A 56 -14.29 7.38 -4.45
N VAL A 57 -14.83 8.55 -4.08
CA VAL A 57 -14.95 8.98 -2.68
C VAL A 57 -15.84 8.03 -1.88
N ASN A 58 -16.95 7.57 -2.44
CA ASN A 58 -17.82 6.60 -1.77
C ASN A 58 -17.12 5.25 -1.55
N LYS A 59 -16.34 4.78 -2.54
CA LYS A 59 -15.51 3.56 -2.39
C LYS A 59 -14.47 3.70 -1.28
N PHE A 60 -13.92 4.90 -1.08
CA PHE A 60 -12.92 5.17 -0.06
C PHE A 60 -13.48 5.30 1.35
N ILE A 61 -14.63 5.97 1.53
CA ILE A 61 -15.16 6.25 2.87
C ILE A 61 -16.01 5.10 3.40
N HIS A 62 -16.79 4.45 2.52
CA HIS A 62 -17.86 3.56 2.97
C HIS A 62 -17.60 2.08 2.76
N HIS A 63 -16.77 1.71 1.78
CA HIS A 63 -16.69 0.30 1.37
C HIS A 63 -15.33 -0.36 1.63
N ASP A 64 -14.24 0.38 1.84
CA ASP A 64 -12.87 -0.15 1.96
C ASP A 64 -12.56 -1.27 0.94
N SER A 65 -13.23 -1.22 -0.22
CA SER A 65 -13.29 -2.34 -1.16
C SER A 65 -11.91 -2.60 -1.75
N ILE A 66 -11.25 -1.49 -2.11
CA ILE A 66 -9.89 -1.48 -2.67
C ILE A 66 -8.88 -2.02 -1.64
N ALA A 67 -9.01 -1.66 -0.35
CA ALA A 67 -8.11 -2.15 0.68
C ALA A 67 -8.20 -3.68 0.84
N LYS A 68 -9.42 -4.21 0.88
CA LYS A 68 -9.67 -5.66 0.98
C LYS A 68 -9.18 -6.41 -0.25
N GLU A 69 -9.34 -5.83 -1.44
CA GLU A 69 -8.86 -6.44 -2.67
C GLU A 69 -7.33 -6.48 -2.73
N ILE A 70 -6.66 -5.39 -2.30
CA ILE A 70 -5.21 -5.36 -2.17
C ILE A 70 -4.73 -6.43 -1.18
N GLU A 71 -5.37 -6.57 -0.01
CA GLU A 71 -5.01 -7.61 0.96
C GLU A 71 -5.12 -9.01 0.35
N LYS A 72 -6.20 -9.29 -0.38
CA LYS A 72 -6.45 -10.59 -1.01
C LYS A 72 -5.40 -10.92 -2.07
N THR A 73 -5.10 -9.98 -2.96
CA THR A 73 -4.17 -10.21 -4.07
C THR A 73 -2.73 -10.26 -3.59
N CYS A 74 -2.34 -9.34 -2.70
CA CYS A 74 -0.97 -9.28 -2.18
C CYS A 74 -0.65 -10.41 -1.20
N SER A 75 -1.65 -11.06 -0.59
CA SER A 75 -1.46 -12.23 0.27
C SER A 75 -0.72 -13.39 -0.41
N LYS A 76 -0.68 -13.43 -1.75
CA LYS A 76 0.11 -14.40 -2.53
C LYS A 76 1.62 -14.19 -2.39
N ILE A 77 2.07 -12.95 -2.21
CA ILE A 77 3.49 -12.58 -2.12
C ILE A 77 3.95 -12.56 -0.66
N TYR A 78 3.18 -11.85 0.18
CA TYR A 78 3.45 -11.71 1.60
C TYR A 78 2.16 -11.38 2.35
N ARG A 79 2.03 -11.85 3.58
CA ARG A 79 0.84 -11.54 4.40
C ARG A 79 0.85 -10.08 4.82
N LEU A 80 -0.15 -9.33 4.37
CA LEU A 80 -0.39 -7.96 4.79
C LEU A 80 -1.47 -7.92 5.88
N HIS A 81 -1.43 -6.87 6.69
CA HIS A 81 -2.53 -6.47 7.56
C HIS A 81 -2.61 -4.95 7.53
N GLU A 82 -3.81 -4.43 7.76
CA GLU A 82 -4.03 -2.98 7.88
C GLU A 82 -3.59 -2.23 6.60
N VAL A 83 -4.27 -2.53 5.50
CA VAL A 83 -4.16 -1.75 4.26
C VAL A 83 -5.11 -0.56 4.33
N HIS A 84 -4.55 0.64 4.12
CA HIS A 84 -5.30 1.88 4.23
C HIS A 84 -4.99 2.82 3.08
N LEU A 85 -6.01 3.56 2.65
CA LEU A 85 -5.86 4.73 1.80
C LEU A 85 -5.62 5.94 2.69
N ARG A 86 -4.44 6.53 2.61
CA ARG A 86 -4.03 7.60 3.53
C ARG A 86 -4.41 9.00 3.04
N LYS A 87 -4.31 9.22 1.74
CA LYS A 87 -4.53 10.55 1.14
C LYS A 87 -4.87 10.43 -0.33
N VAL A 88 -5.76 11.31 -0.78
CA VAL A 88 -6.04 11.56 -2.20
C VAL A 88 -5.81 13.04 -2.44
N MET A 89 -5.05 13.36 -3.48
CA MET A 89 -4.74 14.73 -3.85
C MET A 89 -5.00 14.90 -5.35
N SER A 90 -5.66 15.97 -5.77
CA SER A 90 -5.72 16.34 -7.18
C SER A 90 -4.35 16.83 -7.62
N ALA A 91 -3.83 16.28 -8.71
CA ALA A 91 -2.65 16.79 -9.37
C ALA A 91 -3.11 17.81 -10.44
N LEU A 92 -2.76 19.08 -10.25
CA LEU A 92 -2.60 20.00 -11.38
C LEU A 92 -1.31 19.55 -12.09
N GLU A 93 -1.37 19.41 -13.43
CA GLU A 93 -0.36 18.75 -14.25
C GLU A 93 1.09 19.06 -13.85
N SER A 94 1.78 18.08 -13.23
CA SER A 94 3.18 17.70 -13.47
C SER A 94 3.73 16.71 -12.41
N PHE A 95 4.31 15.63 -12.95
CA PHE A 95 5.41 14.80 -12.41
C PHE A 95 5.21 13.84 -11.21
N GLU A 96 5.02 12.57 -11.60
CA GLU A 96 5.94 11.43 -11.44
C GLU A 96 6.60 11.11 -10.07
N GLU A 97 6.53 9.81 -9.79
CA GLU A 97 7.29 8.99 -8.85
C GLU A 97 7.30 9.36 -7.35
N PHE A 98 6.66 8.47 -6.58
CA PHE A 98 6.95 8.27 -5.16
C PHE A 98 8.30 7.56 -4.99
N SER A 99 9.40 8.24 -5.33
CA SER A 99 10.73 7.80 -4.88
C SER A 99 10.88 8.15 -3.39
N LEU A 100 11.00 7.11 -2.56
CA LEU A 100 11.67 7.05 -1.25
C LEU A 100 11.74 8.34 -0.41
N VAL A 101 11.14 8.29 0.78
CA VAL A 101 11.54 9.11 1.93
C VAL A 101 13.07 9.08 2.00
N LYS A 102 13.73 10.21 1.68
CA LYS A 102 15.17 10.38 1.93
C LYS A 102 15.40 10.15 3.42
N PRO A 103 16.28 9.22 3.85
CA PRO A 103 16.79 9.27 5.21
C PRO A 103 17.50 10.62 5.37
N ARG A 104 17.14 11.37 6.41
CA ARG A 104 17.89 12.57 6.81
C ARG A 104 19.31 12.10 7.13
N PRO A 105 20.35 12.52 6.39
CA PRO A 105 21.70 12.36 6.89
C PRO A 105 21.86 13.32 8.06
N GLU A 106 22.81 13.01 8.94
CA GLU A 106 23.23 13.77 10.13
C GLU A 106 22.60 13.31 11.44
N LEU A 107 23.31 12.41 12.12
CA LEU A 107 24.09 12.79 13.31
C LEU A 107 25.17 11.74 13.56
N ARG A 108 26.38 12.05 13.08
CA ARG A 108 27.62 11.61 13.73
C ARG A 108 27.85 12.57 14.88
N PHE A 109 27.92 12.05 16.10
CA PHE A 109 28.95 12.34 17.10
C PHE A 109 29.08 11.09 17.97
#